data_AF-A0A522SA84-F1
#
_entry.id   AF-A0A522SA84-F1
#
_cell.length_a   1.000
_cell.length_b   1.000
_cell.length_c   1.000
_cell.angle_alpha   90.00
_cell.angle_beta   90.00
_cell.angle_gamma   90.00
#
_symmetry.space_group_name_H-M   'P 1'
#
loop_
_entity.id
_entity.type
_entity.pdbx_description
1 polymer ?
#
loop_
_entity_poly.entity_id
_entity_poly.type
_entity_poly.pdbx_seq_one_letter_code
_entity_poly.pdbx_strand_id
1 'polypeptide(L)'
;MWFDPHAADIVLAAGIPTVMLGLDVTQKARITPERIAALRALGGRPMEATTAMLASYAAGDLCLHDACVIAYLIDETLFSGVDAYVRIDCRDGLCYGRTVAAVSERDRAGVPANCHVVTEVDEERLFALLKERLKRFS
;
A
#
# COMPACT_ATOMS: atom_id res chain seq x y z
N MET A 1 -4.52 -6.66 -8.66
CA MET A 1 -4.02 -8.02 -9.00
C MET A 1 -5.13 -8.89 -9.57
N TRP A 2 -6.11 -9.31 -8.77
CA TRP A 2 -7.16 -10.25 -9.21
C TRP A 2 -8.01 -9.80 -10.41
N PHE A 3 -8.28 -8.51 -10.56
CA PHE A 3 -9.11 -7.99 -11.64
C PHE A 3 -8.47 -8.14 -13.04
N ASP A 4 -7.14 -8.07 -13.12
CA ASP A 4 -6.38 -8.30 -14.35
C ASP A 4 -4.97 -8.86 -14.02
N PRO A 5 -4.86 -10.18 -13.79
CA PRO A 5 -3.58 -10.80 -13.44
C PRO A 5 -2.56 -10.73 -14.57
N HIS A 6 -3.03 -10.76 -15.82
CA HIS A 6 -2.17 -10.73 -17.01
C HIS A 6 -1.46 -9.38 -17.14
N ALA A 7 -2.19 -8.28 -16.99
CA ALA A 7 -1.58 -6.95 -16.98
C ALA A 7 -0.58 -6.80 -15.82
N ALA A 8 -0.93 -7.30 -14.63
CA ALA A 8 -0.05 -7.23 -13.46
C ALA A 8 1.25 -8.04 -13.65
N ASP A 9 1.17 -9.23 -14.26
CA ASP A 9 2.35 -10.05 -14.57
C ASP A 9 3.27 -9.37 -15.61
N ILE A 10 2.67 -8.75 -16.64
CA ILE A 10 3.41 -7.98 -17.65
C ILE A 10 4.17 -6.82 -17.00
N VAL A 11 3.54 -6.06 -16.09
CA VAL A 11 4.19 -4.95 -15.38
C VAL A 11 5.40 -5.44 -14.58
N LEU A 12 5.25 -6.53 -13.81
CA LEU A 12 6.34 -7.09 -13.02
C LEU A 12 7.46 -7.73 -13.86
N ALA A 13 7.15 -8.14 -15.09
CA ALA A 13 8.13 -8.69 -16.03
C ALA A 13 8.82 -7.61 -16.88
N ALA A 14 8.40 -6.34 -16.82
CA ALA A 14 8.87 -5.27 -17.70
C ALA A 14 10.33 -4.81 -17.43
N GLY A 15 10.96 -5.29 -16.35
CA GLY A 15 12.32 -4.87 -15.96
C GLY A 15 12.38 -3.44 -15.40
N ILE A 16 11.25 -2.86 -15.03
CA ILE A 16 11.16 -1.53 -14.41
C ILE A 16 11.36 -1.69 -12.90
N PRO A 17 12.23 -0.87 -12.25
CA PRO A 17 12.34 -0.85 -10.80
C PRO A 17 10.96 -0.64 -10.16
N THR A 18 10.52 -1.63 -9.39
CA THR A 18 9.14 -1.68 -8.88
C THR A 18 9.15 -1.83 -7.36
N VAL A 19 8.38 -0.98 -6.68
CA VAL A 19 8.07 -1.11 -5.26
C VAL A 19 6.61 -1.53 -5.11
N MET A 20 6.35 -2.61 -4.35
CA MET A 20 5.01 -3.13 -4.11
C MET A 20 4.58 -2.90 -2.67
N LEU A 21 3.59 -2.03 -2.49
CA LEU A 21 2.88 -1.86 -1.22
C LEU A 21 1.62 -2.73 -1.23
N GLY A 22 1.80 -4.01 -0.87
CA GLY A 22 0.73 -5.00 -0.84
C GLY A 22 -0.13 -4.96 0.43
N LEU A 23 -1.00 -5.95 0.58
CA LEU A 23 -1.84 -6.07 1.79
C LEU A 23 -1.02 -6.33 3.05
N ASP A 24 0.16 -6.96 2.94
CA ASP A 24 1.07 -7.23 4.05
C ASP A 24 1.47 -5.97 4.82
N VAL A 25 1.60 -4.83 4.12
CA VAL A 25 1.85 -3.53 4.73
C VAL A 25 0.59 -2.68 4.89
N THR A 26 -0.27 -2.63 3.87
CA THR A 26 -1.36 -1.64 3.86
C THR A 26 -2.48 -1.98 4.84
N GLN A 27 -2.65 -3.26 5.22
CA GLN A 27 -3.58 -3.64 6.30
C GLN A 27 -3.14 -3.16 7.70
N LYS A 28 -1.90 -2.66 7.82
CA LYS A 28 -1.36 -2.07 9.04
C LYS A 28 -1.63 -0.56 9.12
N ALA A 29 -2.09 0.09 8.05
CA ALA A 29 -2.38 1.52 8.01
C ALA A 29 -3.88 1.79 8.31
N ARG A 30 -4.30 1.69 9.58
CA ARG A 30 -5.73 1.65 9.93
C ARG A 30 -6.35 3.03 10.12
N ILE A 31 -7.54 3.26 9.56
CA ILE A 31 -8.32 4.48 9.73
C ILE A 31 -9.23 4.31 10.96
N THR A 32 -8.70 4.58 12.16
CA THR A 32 -9.53 4.49 13.38
C THR A 32 -10.47 5.69 13.50
N PRO A 33 -11.61 5.56 14.22
CA PRO A 33 -12.50 6.69 14.50
C PRO A 33 -11.78 7.90 15.12
N GLU A 34 -10.80 7.65 16.00
CA GLU A 34 -9.99 8.68 16.66
C GLU A 34 -9.14 9.44 15.64
N ARG A 35 -8.56 8.74 14.66
CA ARG A 35 -7.78 9.35 13.58
C ARG A 35 -8.66 10.19 12.66
N ILE A 36 -9.87 9.72 12.32
CA ILE A 36 -10.85 10.51 11.56
C ILE A 36 -11.25 11.76 12.34
N ALA A 37 -11.54 11.63 13.64
CA ALA A 37 -11.88 12.76 14.49
C ALA A 37 -10.75 13.79 14.57
N ALA A 38 -9.49 13.33 14.69
CA ALA A 38 -8.32 14.20 14.71
C ALA A 38 -8.10 14.96 13.39
N LEU A 39 -8.42 14.34 12.25
CA LEU A 39 -8.41 15.02 10.95
C LEU A 39 -9.57 16.02 10.83
N ARG A 40 -10.76 15.65 11.27
CA ARG A 40 -11.95 16.53 11.25
C ARG A 40 -11.73 17.78 12.09
N ALA A 41 -11.05 17.65 13.22
CA ALA A 41 -10.73 18.77 14.12
C ALA A 41 -9.79 19.82 13.50
N LEU A 42 -9.10 19.53 12.39
CA LEU A 42 -8.33 20.52 11.65
C LEU A 42 -9.21 21.58 10.96
N GLY A 43 -10.48 21.26 10.70
CA GLY A 43 -11.44 22.17 10.07
C GLY A 43 -11.16 22.44 8.58
N GLY A 44 -12.08 23.15 7.96
CA GLY A 44 -12.03 23.53 6.54
C GLY A 44 -12.70 22.52 5.60
N ARG A 45 -13.15 23.03 4.45
CA ARG A 45 -13.91 22.24 3.45
C ARG A 45 -13.16 20.98 2.98
N PRO A 46 -11.83 21.00 2.76
CA PRO A 46 -11.12 19.78 2.39
C PRO A 46 -11.17 18.70 3.48
N MET A 47 -11.11 19.07 4.76
CA MET A 47 -11.14 18.10 5.87
C MET A 47 -12.53 17.51 6.07
N GLU A 48 -13.58 18.31 5.87
CA GLU A 48 -14.95 17.80 5.83
C GLU A 48 -15.12 16.74 4.74
N ALA A 49 -14.66 17.04 3.52
CA ALA A 49 -14.74 16.11 2.39
C ALA A 49 -13.89 14.84 2.63
N THR A 50 -12.62 14.98 3.03
CA THR A 50 -11.74 13.85 3.30
C THR A 50 -12.28 12.97 4.41
N THR A 51 -12.73 13.53 5.53
CA THR A 51 -13.25 12.72 6.64
C THR A 51 -14.59 12.06 6.34
N ALA A 52 -15.43 12.67 5.50
CA ALA A 52 -16.64 12.03 5.00
C ALA A 52 -16.31 10.83 4.08
N MET A 53 -15.36 10.99 3.17
CA MET A 53 -14.89 9.90 2.30
C MET A 53 -14.30 8.75 3.13
N LEU A 54 -13.43 9.06 4.09
CA LEU A 54 -12.81 8.06 4.97
C LEU A 54 -13.85 7.32 5.81
N ALA A 55 -14.84 8.02 6.37
CA ALA A 55 -15.90 7.40 7.15
C ALA A 55 -16.78 6.47 6.29
N SER A 56 -17.08 6.86 5.04
CA SER A 56 -17.81 6.00 4.10
C SER A 56 -17.00 4.78 3.69
N TYR A 57 -15.70 4.95 3.44
CA TYR A 57 -14.80 3.86 3.07
C TYR A 57 -14.63 2.85 4.21
N ALA A 58 -14.49 3.34 5.44
CA ALA A 58 -14.38 2.57 6.68
C ALA A 58 -15.55 1.61 6.95
N ALA A 59 -16.69 1.77 6.27
CA ALA A 59 -17.80 0.83 6.36
C ALA A 59 -17.52 -0.52 5.68
N GLY A 60 -16.62 -0.54 4.68
CA GLY A 60 -16.23 -1.74 3.94
C GLY A 60 -14.78 -2.17 4.18
N ASP A 61 -13.86 -1.21 4.35
CA ASP A 61 -12.46 -1.47 4.65
C ASP A 61 -11.89 -0.39 5.57
N LEU A 62 -11.23 -0.81 6.65
CA LEU A 62 -10.66 0.07 7.66
C LEU A 62 -9.22 0.48 7.34
N CYS A 63 -8.65 0.14 6.18
CA CYS A 63 -7.23 0.32 5.90
C CYS A 63 -6.98 1.31 4.76
N LEU A 64 -5.98 2.19 4.92
CA LEU A 64 -5.51 3.06 3.84
C LEU A 64 -4.57 2.28 2.92
N HIS A 65 -5.07 1.84 1.77
CA HIS A 65 -4.23 1.18 0.78
C HIS A 65 -3.48 2.20 -0.08
N ASP A 66 -4.20 2.96 -0.89
CA ASP A 66 -3.58 3.79 -1.93
C ASP A 66 -2.77 4.96 -1.36
N ALA A 67 -3.17 5.48 -0.19
CA ALA A 67 -2.44 6.57 0.47
C ALA A 67 -1.03 6.16 0.92
N CYS A 68 -0.78 4.86 1.15
CA CYS A 68 0.56 4.37 1.48
C CYS A 68 1.54 4.59 0.33
N VAL A 69 1.10 4.49 -0.94
CA VAL A 69 1.98 4.72 -2.11
C VAL A 69 2.48 6.17 -2.11
N ILE A 70 1.57 7.13 -1.89
CA ILE A 70 1.96 8.54 -1.86
C ILE A 70 2.82 8.85 -0.63
N ALA A 71 2.52 8.25 0.52
CA ALA A 71 3.35 8.40 1.71
C ALA A 71 4.76 7.87 1.49
N TYR A 72 4.92 6.71 0.83
CA TYR A 72 6.22 6.13 0.49
C TYR A 72 7.03 7.06 -0.41
N LEU A 73 6.40 7.68 -1.42
CA LEU A 73 7.06 8.63 -2.30
C LEU A 73 7.49 9.93 -1.60
N ILE A 74 6.83 10.30 -0.50
CA ILE A 74 7.17 11.49 0.29
C ILE A 74 8.28 11.19 1.30
N ASP A 75 8.20 10.04 1.98
CA ASP A 75 9.16 9.59 2.98
C ASP A 75 9.21 8.05 2.97
N GLU A 76 10.18 7.48 2.25
CA GLU A 76 10.39 6.03 2.18
C GLU A 76 10.78 5.43 3.54
N THR A 77 11.34 6.22 4.46
CA THR A 77 11.80 5.76 5.78
C THR A 77 10.66 5.45 6.75
N LEU A 78 9.41 5.71 6.33
CA LEU A 78 8.21 5.23 6.99
C LEU A 78 7.99 3.72 6.80
N PHE A 79 8.68 3.12 5.84
CA PHE A 79 8.41 1.76 5.38
C PHE A 79 9.68 0.91 5.42
N SER A 80 9.51 -0.40 5.54
CA SER A 80 10.58 -1.36 5.29
C SER A 80 10.05 -2.62 4.61
N GLY A 81 10.94 -3.34 3.94
CA GLY A 81 10.58 -4.43 3.05
C GLY A 81 11.75 -5.30 2.66
N VAL A 82 11.50 -6.15 1.67
CA VAL A 82 12.46 -7.15 1.17
C VAL A 82 12.46 -7.18 -0.35
N ASP A 83 13.63 -7.33 -0.94
CA ASP A 83 13.76 -7.56 -2.37
C ASP A 83 13.39 -9.00 -2.73
N ALA A 84 12.37 -9.15 -3.58
CA ALA A 84 11.82 -10.42 -3.98
C ALA A 84 11.77 -10.57 -5.50
N TYR A 85 11.79 -11.80 -5.98
CA TYR A 85 11.30 -12.11 -7.32
C TYR A 85 9.80 -12.40 -7.25
N VAL A 86 9.01 -11.66 -7.99
CA VAL A 86 7.55 -11.65 -7.90
C VAL A 86 6.91 -11.93 -9.25
N ARG A 87 5.96 -12.86 -9.29
CA ARG A 87 5.13 -13.21 -10.45
C ARG A 87 3.67 -13.34 -10.06
N ILE A 88 2.77 -13.21 -11.02
CA ILE A 88 1.32 -13.34 -10.78
C ILE A 88 0.82 -14.67 -11.33
N ASP A 89 0.09 -15.42 -10.51
CA ASP A 89 -0.56 -16.64 -10.97
C ASP A 89 -1.74 -16.27 -11.90
N CYS A 90 -1.52 -16.41 -13.20
CA CYS A 90 -2.51 -16.13 -14.23
C CYS A 90 -3.31 -17.37 -14.65
N ARG A 91 -3.08 -18.52 -14.02
CA ARG A 91 -3.77 -19.77 -14.35
C ARG A 91 -5.15 -19.78 -13.72
N ASP A 92 -6.14 -20.27 -14.45
CA ASP A 92 -7.48 -20.48 -13.90
C ASP A 92 -7.42 -21.39 -12.67
N GLY A 93 -8.10 -20.98 -11.60
CA GLY A 93 -8.18 -21.74 -10.36
C GLY A 93 -8.19 -20.88 -9.10
N LEU A 94 -8.06 -21.52 -7.95
CA LEU A 94 -8.16 -20.87 -6.62
C LEU A 94 -7.09 -19.80 -6.38
N CYS A 95 -5.96 -19.88 -7.08
CA CYS A 95 -4.85 -18.94 -6.94
C CYS A 95 -4.85 -17.84 -8.01
N TYR A 96 -5.85 -17.78 -8.89
CA TYR A 96 -5.90 -16.76 -9.94
C TYR A 96 -5.73 -15.34 -9.36
N GLY A 97 -4.76 -14.59 -9.89
CA GLY A 97 -4.42 -13.25 -9.42
C GLY A 97 -3.56 -13.17 -8.16
N ARG A 98 -3.09 -14.30 -7.63
CA ARG A 98 -2.20 -14.33 -6.47
C ARG A 98 -0.82 -13.82 -6.85
N THR A 99 -0.29 -12.92 -6.02
CA THR A 99 1.12 -12.54 -6.03
C THR A 99 1.96 -13.66 -5.41
N VAL A 100 2.89 -14.22 -6.18
CA VAL A 100 3.84 -15.25 -5.72
C VAL A 100 5.21 -14.60 -5.58
N ALA A 101 5.69 -14.48 -4.34
CA ALA A 101 6.95 -13.82 -4.02
C ALA A 101 7.99 -14.84 -3.52
N ALA A 102 9.14 -14.87 -4.18
CA ALA A 102 10.33 -15.60 -3.76
C ALA A 102 11.29 -14.62 -3.06
N VAL A 103 11.41 -14.74 -1.74
CA VAL A 103 12.09 -13.75 -0.88
C VAL A 103 13.51 -14.15 -0.50
N SER A 104 13.83 -15.45 -0.48
CA SER A 104 15.18 -15.95 -0.18
C SER A 104 15.94 -16.32 -1.45
N GLU A 105 17.28 -16.38 -1.38
CA GLU A 105 18.10 -16.88 -2.49
C GLU A 105 17.71 -18.28 -2.94
N ARG A 106 17.35 -19.15 -1.99
CA ARG A 106 16.87 -20.50 -2.26
C ARG A 106 15.58 -20.46 -3.08
N ASP A 107 14.60 -19.67 -2.66
CA ASP A 107 13.29 -19.58 -3.33
C ASP A 107 13.42 -18.97 -4.72
N ARG A 108 14.36 -18.03 -4.88
CA ARG A 108 14.65 -17.37 -6.16
C ARG A 108 15.35 -18.28 -7.16
N ALA A 109 15.98 -19.37 -6.71
CA ALA A 109 16.63 -20.36 -7.57
C ALA A 109 17.54 -19.77 -8.66
N GLY A 110 18.32 -18.73 -8.30
CA GLY A 110 19.25 -18.04 -9.20
C GLY A 110 18.66 -16.89 -10.03
N VAL A 111 17.36 -16.61 -9.90
CA VAL A 111 16.70 -15.47 -10.55
C VAL A 111 16.89 -14.20 -9.69
N PRO A 112 17.30 -13.07 -10.27
CA PRO A 112 17.40 -11.81 -9.51
C PRO A 112 16.02 -11.31 -9.06
N ALA A 113 15.99 -10.55 -7.98
CA ALA A 113 14.78 -9.84 -7.56
C ALA A 113 14.33 -8.84 -8.64
N ASN A 114 13.02 -8.70 -8.83
CA ASN A 114 12.41 -7.72 -9.74
C ASN A 114 11.53 -6.69 -9.01
N CYS A 115 11.32 -6.85 -7.70
CA CYS A 115 10.44 -5.99 -6.94
C CYS A 115 10.91 -5.86 -5.49
N HIS A 116 10.86 -4.64 -4.95
CA HIS A 116 10.95 -4.38 -3.52
C HIS A 116 9.56 -4.50 -2.90
N VAL A 117 9.30 -5.55 -2.12
CA VAL A 117 8.00 -5.79 -1.48
C VAL A 117 8.02 -5.19 -0.08
N VAL A 118 7.17 -4.20 0.15
CA VAL A 118 7.05 -3.53 1.43
C VAL A 118 6.19 -4.36 2.37
N THR A 119 6.69 -4.61 3.57
CA THR A 119 6.03 -5.47 4.57
C THR A 119 5.71 -4.73 5.86
N GLU A 120 6.43 -3.66 6.19
CA GLU A 120 6.24 -2.90 7.43
C GLU A 120 6.01 -1.42 7.17
N VAL A 121 5.29 -0.78 8.10
CA VAL A 121 5.03 0.66 8.12
C VAL A 121 5.06 1.19 9.55
N ASP A 122 5.69 2.33 9.76
CA ASP A 122 5.53 3.13 10.98
C ASP A 122 4.19 3.88 10.91
N GLU A 123 3.18 3.28 11.52
CA GLU A 123 1.81 3.79 11.46
C GLU A 123 1.67 5.17 12.11
N GLU A 124 2.35 5.42 13.23
CA GLU A 124 2.28 6.71 13.92
C GLU A 124 2.86 7.83 13.06
N ARG A 125 4.05 7.62 12.49
CA ARG A 125 4.68 8.59 11.60
C ARG A 125 3.89 8.76 10.30
N LEU A 126 3.28 7.70 9.77
CA LEU A 126 2.39 7.77 8.61
C LEU A 126 1.22 8.74 8.87
N PHE A 127 0.51 8.59 9.98
CA PHE A 127 -0.63 9.47 10.29
C PHE A 127 -0.20 10.88 10.67
N ALA A 128 0.97 11.05 11.29
CA ALA A 128 1.57 12.36 11.50
C ALA A 128 1.84 13.07 10.16
N LEU A 129 2.42 12.36 9.19
CA LEU A 129 2.67 12.89 7.84
C LEU A 129 1.36 13.27 7.14
N LEU A 130 0.35 12.40 7.15
CA LEU A 130 -0.95 12.70 6.53
C LEU A 130 -1.59 13.96 7.14
N LYS A 131 -1.59 14.06 8.47
CA LYS A 131 -2.12 15.23 9.18
C LYS A 131 -1.36 16.51 8.82
N GLU A 132 -0.02 16.45 8.76
CA GLU A 132 0.82 17.59 8.39
C GLU A 132 0.54 18.07 6.96
N ARG A 133 0.39 17.15 6.00
CA ARG A 133 0.13 17.48 4.59
C ARG A 133 -1.28 18.03 4.39
N LEU A 134 -2.28 17.41 5.01
CA LEU A 134 -3.69 17.80 4.89
C LEU A 134 -3.97 19.17 5.53
N LYS A 135 -3.29 19.51 6.63
CA LYS A 135 -3.38 20.84 7.27
C LYS A 135 -3.02 22.00 6.35
N ARG A 136 -2.25 21.77 5.28
CA ARG A 136 -1.88 22.82 4.31
C ARG A 136 -3.05 23.30 3.44
N PHE A 137 -4.17 22.57 3.47
CA PHE A 137 -5.39 22.90 2.73
C PHE A 137 -6.53 23.35 3.65
N SER A 138 -6.26 23.51 4.94
CA SER A 138 -7.22 23.96 5.97
C SER A 138 -7.36 25.47 6.00
#